data_AF-A0A5J4QFN6-F1
#
_entry.id   AF-A0A5J4QFN6-F1
#
_cell.length_a   1.000
_cell.length_b   1.000
_cell.length_c   1.000
_cell.angle_alpha   90.00
_cell.angle_beta   90.00
_cell.angle_gamma   90.00
#
_symmetry.space_group_name_H-M   'P 1'
#
loop_
_entity.id
_entity.type
_entity.pdbx_description
1 polymer ?
#
loop_
_entity_poly.entity_id
_entity_poly.type
_entity_poly.pdbx_seq_one_letter_code
_entity_poly.pdbx_strand_id
1 'polypeptide(L)'
;NAIRKQANGGYGAGVKALYEVTPLEGLQTKIGDRAEIAFSQGYKGFTGSERISRMSPYSEADPKLLQEAVKTAKNADIVLFIAGNNREVETEGSDRIQMILPSGQDEVIKAISAVNPNIVTVVVAGAPVDLSVVEAYSSSIVISWFNGTEGGNALADVLLGNISPSGKLPFTFPVKLEDSPAYVLNNYPQATTTETEGDKNVALYSEELLVGYRWFDTKGIAPSYSFGHGLSYTTFEYKNLQTKKRKIR
;
A
#
# COMPACT_ATOMS: atom_id res chain seq x y z
N ASN A 1 0.46 2.42 -11.06
CA ASN A 1 1.87 2.31 -10.63
C ASN A 1 2.70 1.34 -11.48
N ALA A 2 2.11 0.61 -12.42
CA ALA A 2 2.80 -0.43 -13.19
C ALA A 2 4.06 0.03 -13.97
N ILE A 3 4.07 1.27 -14.46
CA ILE A 3 5.17 1.83 -15.27
C ILE A 3 5.99 2.90 -14.53
N ARG A 4 5.68 3.15 -13.25
CA ARG A 4 6.28 4.27 -12.54
C ARG A 4 7.58 3.85 -11.86
N LYS A 5 8.65 4.59 -12.15
CA LYS A 5 9.94 4.52 -11.45
C LYS A 5 9.88 5.34 -10.16
N GLN A 6 10.35 4.77 -9.06
CA GLN A 6 10.30 5.32 -7.70
C GLN A 6 11.68 5.31 -7.01
N ALA A 7 12.64 4.49 -7.46
CA ALA A 7 13.93 4.32 -6.82
C ALA A 7 14.90 5.50 -7.06
N ASN A 8 14.84 6.12 -8.25
CA ASN A 8 15.70 7.25 -8.56
C ASN A 8 15.25 8.54 -7.85
N GLY A 9 16.21 9.35 -7.42
CA GLY A 9 15.99 10.58 -6.68
C GLY A 9 15.70 10.31 -5.20
N GLY A 10 14.89 11.17 -4.59
CA GLY A 10 14.94 11.29 -3.13
C GLY A 10 15.09 12.76 -2.80
N TYR A 11 14.20 13.33 -2.01
CA TYR A 11 14.48 14.66 -1.45
C TYR A 11 15.60 14.51 -0.41
N GLY A 12 15.49 13.53 0.49
CA GLY A 12 16.46 13.35 1.58
C GLY A 12 17.72 12.57 1.19
N ALA A 13 17.59 11.48 0.43
CA ALA A 13 18.72 10.63 0.08
C ALA A 13 19.35 10.92 -1.31
N GLY A 14 18.61 11.58 -2.21
CA GLY A 14 19.11 11.92 -3.56
C GLY A 14 19.70 10.74 -4.34
N VAL A 15 19.06 9.56 -4.29
CA VAL A 15 19.58 8.31 -4.85
C VAL A 15 19.81 8.48 -6.35
N LYS A 16 21.02 8.14 -6.81
CA LYS A 16 21.37 8.07 -8.23
C LYS A 16 21.28 6.62 -8.68
N ALA A 17 20.07 6.18 -8.98
CA ALA A 17 19.87 4.81 -9.45
C ALA A 17 20.45 4.67 -10.86
N LEU A 18 21.32 3.68 -11.07
CA LEU A 18 21.89 3.40 -12.40
C LEU A 18 20.79 3.02 -13.40
N TYR A 19 19.83 2.23 -12.94
CA TYR A 19 18.61 1.85 -13.65
C TYR A 19 17.52 1.51 -12.63
N GLU A 20 16.31 1.31 -13.12
CA GLU A 20 15.20 0.80 -12.33
C GLU A 20 14.25 0.01 -13.23
N VAL A 21 13.84 -1.16 -12.74
CA VAL A 21 12.88 -2.05 -13.38
C VAL A 21 11.51 -1.85 -12.77
N THR A 22 10.57 -1.36 -13.57
CA THR A 22 9.17 -1.16 -13.17
C THR A 22 8.43 -2.49 -13.02
N PRO A 23 7.30 -2.54 -12.30
CA PRO A 23 6.45 -3.73 -12.23
C PRO A 23 6.10 -4.33 -13.60
N LEU A 24 5.76 -3.49 -14.58
CA LEU A 24 5.41 -3.93 -15.93
C LEU A 24 6.62 -4.53 -16.66
N GLU A 25 7.77 -3.86 -16.63
CA GLU A 25 9.01 -4.35 -17.26
C GLU A 25 9.43 -5.70 -16.66
N GLY A 26 9.44 -5.82 -15.32
CA GLY A 26 9.81 -7.07 -14.66
C GLY A 26 8.89 -8.24 -15.02
N LEU A 27 7.58 -7.98 -15.09
CA LEU A 27 6.60 -8.99 -15.54
C LEU A 27 6.80 -9.38 -17.00
N GLN A 28 6.94 -8.40 -17.91
CA GLN A 28 7.17 -8.66 -19.33
C GLN A 28 8.44 -9.46 -19.57
N THR A 29 9.54 -9.11 -18.89
CA THR A 29 10.81 -9.84 -19.01
C THR A 29 10.70 -11.27 -18.49
N LYS A 30 10.07 -11.50 -17.33
CA LYS A 30 10.05 -12.84 -16.71
C LYS A 30 8.94 -13.75 -17.23
N ILE A 31 7.82 -13.20 -17.69
CA ILE A 31 6.74 -14.02 -18.27
C ILE A 31 7.16 -14.55 -19.65
N GLY A 32 7.87 -13.73 -20.43
CA GLY A 32 8.31 -14.08 -21.78
C GLY A 32 7.14 -14.32 -22.72
N ASP A 33 7.20 -15.42 -23.45
CA ASP A 33 6.18 -15.87 -24.40
C ASP A 33 5.07 -16.74 -23.78
N ARG A 34 5.11 -16.96 -22.45
CA ARG A 34 4.15 -17.83 -21.75
C ARG A 34 2.75 -17.21 -21.59
N ALA A 35 2.63 -15.88 -21.70
CA ALA A 35 1.36 -15.18 -21.69
C ALA A 35 1.49 -13.81 -22.38
N GLU A 36 0.36 -13.30 -22.89
CA GLU A 36 0.26 -11.94 -23.40
C GLU A 36 0.00 -10.96 -22.25
N ILE A 37 0.72 -9.84 -22.23
CA ILE A 37 0.47 -8.73 -21.29
C ILE A 37 -0.13 -7.55 -22.05
N ALA A 38 -1.44 -7.35 -21.87
CA ALA A 38 -2.11 -6.12 -22.29
C ALA A 38 -2.05 -5.09 -21.15
N PHE A 39 -1.48 -3.91 -21.43
CA PHE A 39 -1.35 -2.83 -20.47
C PHE A 39 -2.39 -1.73 -20.72
N SER A 40 -2.99 -1.24 -19.64
CA SER A 40 -3.74 0.03 -19.60
C SER A 40 -3.33 0.81 -18.36
N GLN A 41 -3.28 2.14 -18.48
CA GLN A 41 -2.83 3.02 -17.41
C GLN A 41 -3.82 3.03 -16.23
N GLY A 42 -5.13 3.00 -16.50
CA GLY A 42 -6.23 2.95 -15.53
C GLY A 42 -6.46 4.23 -14.71
N TYR A 43 -5.39 4.82 -14.17
CA TYR A 43 -5.47 6.04 -13.38
C TYR A 43 -4.23 6.91 -13.59
N LYS A 44 -4.40 8.23 -13.43
CA LYS A 44 -3.31 9.20 -13.54
C LYS A 44 -2.50 9.21 -12.24
N GLY A 45 -1.18 9.09 -12.32
CA GLY A 45 -0.34 9.25 -11.15
C GLY A 45 -0.17 10.72 -10.76
N PHE A 46 -0.30 11.05 -9.48
CA PHE A 46 -0.01 12.39 -8.96
C PHE A 46 1.43 12.83 -9.31
N THR A 47 1.58 14.10 -9.70
CA THR A 47 2.81 14.66 -10.27
C THR A 47 3.44 15.72 -9.37
N GLY A 48 4.74 15.96 -9.56
CA GLY A 48 5.44 17.01 -8.82
C GLY A 48 4.91 18.41 -9.10
N SER A 49 4.42 18.69 -10.32
CA SER A 49 3.77 19.96 -10.65
C SER A 49 2.47 20.16 -9.88
N GLU A 50 1.62 19.12 -9.79
CA GLU A 50 0.37 19.17 -9.02
C GLU A 50 0.67 19.37 -7.53
N ARG A 51 1.71 18.70 -7.02
CA ARG A 51 2.21 18.89 -5.65
C ARG A 51 2.69 20.31 -5.40
N ILE A 52 3.51 20.88 -6.28
CA ILE A 52 4.00 22.27 -6.18
C ILE A 52 2.82 23.26 -6.19
N SER A 53 1.81 22.99 -7.00
CA SER A 53 0.56 23.74 -7.04
C SER A 53 -0.40 23.45 -5.87
N ARG A 54 0.01 22.63 -4.89
CA ARG A 54 -0.79 22.23 -3.72
C ARG A 54 -2.15 21.63 -4.07
N MET A 55 -2.22 20.91 -5.19
CA MET A 55 -3.41 20.17 -5.57
C MET A 55 -3.59 18.94 -4.68
N SER A 56 -4.83 18.49 -4.53
CA SER A 56 -5.12 17.23 -3.84
C SER A 56 -4.69 16.05 -4.72
N PRO A 57 -3.98 15.04 -4.18
CA PRO A 57 -3.75 13.77 -4.87
C PRO A 57 -5.02 12.90 -4.93
N TYR A 58 -6.03 13.23 -4.13
CA TYR A 58 -7.31 12.55 -4.06
C TYR A 58 -8.28 13.27 -4.99
N SER A 59 -8.42 12.72 -6.18
CA SER A 59 -9.32 13.14 -7.23
C SER A 59 -10.20 11.97 -7.64
N GLU A 60 -11.32 12.27 -8.31
CA GLU A 60 -12.09 11.25 -9.00
C GLU A 60 -11.26 10.55 -10.09
N ALA A 61 -11.72 9.36 -10.50
CA ALA A 61 -11.12 8.62 -11.59
C ALA A 61 -11.26 9.39 -12.92
N ASP A 62 -10.19 9.40 -13.72
CA ASP A 62 -10.25 9.93 -15.07
C ASP A 62 -11.17 9.01 -15.93
N PRO A 63 -12.30 9.52 -16.48
CA PRO A 63 -13.27 8.68 -17.17
C PRO A 63 -12.69 7.97 -18.40
N LYS A 64 -11.71 8.58 -19.08
CA LYS A 64 -11.10 7.99 -20.27
C LYS A 64 -10.18 6.83 -19.87
N LEU A 65 -9.30 7.05 -18.88
CA LEU A 65 -8.38 6.00 -18.40
C LEU A 65 -9.15 4.83 -17.78
N LEU A 66 -10.24 5.12 -17.06
CA LEU A 66 -11.13 4.09 -16.51
C LEU A 66 -11.77 3.25 -17.63
N GLN A 67 -12.35 3.88 -18.66
CA GLN A 67 -12.96 3.15 -19.78
C GLN A 67 -11.94 2.31 -20.54
N GLU A 68 -10.73 2.82 -20.75
CA GLU A 68 -9.63 2.08 -21.37
C GLU A 68 -9.25 0.85 -20.53
N ALA A 69 -9.12 1.00 -19.20
CA ALA A 69 -8.82 -0.13 -18.31
C ALA A 69 -9.93 -1.18 -18.28
N VAL A 70 -11.20 -0.77 -18.24
CA VAL A 70 -12.35 -1.69 -18.32
C VAL A 70 -12.33 -2.48 -19.63
N LYS A 71 -12.05 -1.80 -20.75
CA LYS A 71 -11.96 -2.46 -22.07
C LYS A 71 -10.83 -3.48 -22.12
N THR A 72 -9.66 -3.15 -21.58
CA THR A 72 -8.52 -4.08 -21.52
C THR A 72 -8.82 -5.26 -20.60
N ALA A 73 -9.36 -5.01 -19.41
CA ALA A 73 -9.66 -6.05 -18.42
C ALA A 73 -10.71 -7.06 -18.89
N LYS A 74 -11.71 -6.62 -19.68
CA LYS A 74 -12.78 -7.48 -20.20
C LYS A 74 -12.27 -8.67 -21.03
N ASN A 75 -11.12 -8.52 -21.69
CA ASN A 75 -10.57 -9.55 -22.58
C ASN A 75 -9.39 -10.32 -21.96
N ALA A 76 -9.06 -10.08 -20.69
CA ALA A 76 -7.95 -10.73 -20.00
C ALA A 76 -8.45 -11.91 -19.15
N ASP A 77 -7.64 -12.96 -19.01
CA ASP A 77 -7.96 -14.09 -18.11
C ASP A 77 -7.81 -13.70 -16.63
N ILE A 78 -6.81 -12.85 -16.35
CA ILE A 78 -6.47 -12.33 -15.02
C ILE A 78 -6.08 -10.86 -15.13
N VAL A 79 -6.49 -10.06 -14.14
CA VAL A 79 -6.11 -8.64 -14.03
C VAL A 79 -5.11 -8.47 -12.90
N LEU A 80 -3.95 -7.91 -13.21
CA LEU A 80 -3.00 -7.41 -12.22
C LEU A 80 -3.22 -5.91 -12.02
N PHE A 81 -3.94 -5.53 -10.97
CA PHE A 81 -4.19 -4.13 -10.65
C PHE A 81 -3.04 -3.56 -9.81
N ILE A 82 -2.16 -2.76 -10.41
CA ILE A 82 -0.99 -2.19 -9.72
C ILE A 82 -1.36 -0.83 -9.12
N ALA A 83 -1.87 -0.88 -7.89
CA ALA A 83 -2.39 0.24 -7.11
C ALA A 83 -1.33 0.88 -6.17
N GLY A 84 -1.76 1.89 -5.41
CA GLY A 84 -0.99 2.47 -4.31
C GLY A 84 -0.63 3.94 -4.50
N ASN A 85 0.40 4.37 -3.78
CA ASN A 85 0.91 5.72 -3.76
C ASN A 85 2.13 5.89 -4.66
N ASN A 86 2.63 7.11 -4.73
CA ASN A 86 3.92 7.42 -5.33
C ASN A 86 4.65 8.45 -4.47
N ARG A 87 5.91 8.74 -4.82
CA ARG A 87 6.76 9.63 -4.03
C ARG A 87 6.36 11.11 -4.04
N GLU A 88 5.37 11.51 -4.85
CA GLU A 88 4.77 12.84 -4.78
C GLU A 88 3.60 12.89 -3.79
N VAL A 89 2.94 11.76 -3.55
CA VAL A 89 1.88 11.61 -2.52
C VAL A 89 2.51 11.38 -1.16
N GLU A 90 3.53 10.52 -1.10
CA GLU A 90 4.31 10.20 0.10
C GLU A 90 5.69 10.85 -0.03
N THR A 91 5.76 12.14 0.29
CA THR A 91 6.94 12.98 0.09
C THR A 91 7.53 13.45 1.41
N GLU A 92 8.81 13.80 1.39
CA GLU A 92 9.48 14.44 2.51
C GLU A 92 8.82 15.76 2.90
N GLY A 93 8.78 16.03 4.20
CA GLY A 93 8.26 17.28 4.77
C GLY A 93 6.74 17.43 4.69
N SER A 94 6.02 16.36 4.33
CA SER A 94 4.57 16.35 4.30
C SER A 94 4.02 15.01 4.74
N ASP A 95 3.08 15.05 5.68
CA ASP A 95 2.30 13.90 6.06
C ASP A 95 1.06 13.77 5.17
N ARG A 96 0.58 12.53 4.98
CA ARG A 96 -0.70 12.29 4.31
C ARG A 96 -1.84 12.64 5.25
N ILE A 97 -2.86 13.32 4.72
CA ILE A 97 -4.06 13.69 5.48
C ILE A 97 -5.09 12.55 5.60
N GLN A 98 -4.98 11.52 4.77
CA GLN A 98 -5.88 10.37 4.76
C GLN A 98 -5.19 9.12 4.19
N MET A 99 -5.79 7.96 4.40
CA MET A 99 -5.21 6.66 4.03
C MET A 99 -5.75 6.09 2.71
N ILE A 100 -6.80 6.67 2.14
CA ILE A 100 -7.39 6.18 0.89
C ILE A 100 -6.41 6.23 -0.29
N LEU A 101 -6.64 5.41 -1.30
CA LEU A 101 -5.83 5.42 -2.51
C LEU A 101 -6.09 6.69 -3.35
N PRO A 102 -5.04 7.32 -3.90
CA PRO A 102 -5.19 8.55 -4.67
C PRO A 102 -5.78 8.29 -6.06
N SER A 103 -6.19 9.36 -6.74
CA SER A 103 -6.50 9.35 -8.18
C SER A 103 -7.60 8.36 -8.61
N GLY A 104 -8.61 8.19 -7.76
CA GLY A 104 -9.82 7.41 -8.07
C GLY A 104 -9.57 5.92 -8.29
N GLN A 105 -8.53 5.36 -7.67
CA GLN A 105 -8.16 3.95 -7.85
C GLN A 105 -9.27 2.99 -7.39
N ASP A 106 -10.02 3.37 -6.37
CA ASP A 106 -11.15 2.60 -5.82
C ASP A 106 -12.31 2.51 -6.83
N GLU A 107 -12.61 3.59 -7.55
CA GLU A 107 -13.59 3.58 -8.63
C GLU A 107 -13.12 2.74 -9.81
N VAL A 108 -11.82 2.79 -10.13
CA VAL A 108 -11.23 2.00 -11.22
C VAL A 108 -11.33 0.51 -10.94
N ILE A 109 -10.93 0.03 -9.76
CA ILE A 109 -11.02 -1.40 -9.45
C ILE A 109 -12.47 -1.89 -9.42
N LYS A 110 -13.40 -1.09 -8.88
CA LYS A 110 -14.84 -1.40 -8.87
C LYS A 110 -15.42 -1.50 -10.28
N ALA A 111 -14.96 -0.66 -11.21
CA ALA A 111 -15.40 -0.73 -12.60
C ALA A 111 -14.81 -1.94 -13.34
N ILE A 112 -13.54 -2.27 -13.07
CA ILE A 112 -12.87 -3.45 -13.61
C ILE A 112 -13.56 -4.73 -13.13
N SER A 113 -13.87 -4.83 -11.83
CA SER A 113 -14.48 -6.03 -11.24
C SER A 113 -15.86 -6.37 -11.81
N ALA A 114 -16.58 -5.37 -12.33
CA ALA A 114 -17.86 -5.55 -13.00
C ALA A 114 -17.75 -6.28 -14.35
N VAL A 115 -16.57 -6.27 -14.98
CA VAL A 115 -16.33 -6.95 -16.27
C VAL A 115 -15.36 -8.13 -16.14
N ASN A 116 -14.54 -8.17 -15.10
CA ASN A 116 -13.61 -9.26 -14.82
C ASN A 116 -13.35 -9.39 -13.31
N PRO A 117 -13.88 -10.43 -12.65
CA PRO A 117 -13.69 -10.64 -11.20
C PRO A 117 -12.33 -11.25 -10.84
N ASN A 118 -11.52 -11.71 -11.80
CA ASN A 118 -10.23 -12.36 -11.54
C ASN A 118 -9.12 -11.30 -11.31
N ILE A 119 -9.17 -10.60 -10.19
CA ILE A 119 -8.26 -9.49 -9.89
C ILE A 119 -7.26 -9.89 -8.81
N VAL A 120 -5.97 -9.67 -9.07
CA VAL A 120 -4.90 -9.64 -8.06
C VAL A 120 -4.41 -8.20 -7.96
N THR A 121 -4.49 -7.62 -6.76
CA THR A 121 -4.02 -6.25 -6.54
C THR A 121 -2.62 -6.25 -5.97
N VAL A 122 -1.72 -5.47 -6.59
CA VAL A 122 -0.40 -5.18 -6.06
C VAL A 122 -0.41 -3.75 -5.50
N VAL A 123 -0.05 -3.59 -4.24
CA VAL A 123 -0.03 -2.28 -3.56
C VAL A 123 1.41 -1.79 -3.45
N VAL A 124 1.70 -0.69 -4.13
CA VAL A 124 2.98 0.02 -4.08
C VAL A 124 2.79 1.29 -3.24
N ALA A 125 3.20 1.27 -1.98
CA ALA A 125 3.09 2.40 -1.06
C ALA A 125 4.21 2.35 -0.02
N GLY A 126 4.49 3.44 0.68
CA GLY A 126 5.51 3.54 1.73
C GLY A 126 4.95 3.41 3.15
N ALA A 127 3.63 3.49 3.31
CA ALA A 127 2.93 3.39 4.58
C ALA A 127 1.55 2.74 4.39
N PRO A 128 0.83 2.37 5.48
CA PRO A 128 -0.51 1.80 5.37
C PRO A 128 -1.45 2.64 4.50
N VAL A 129 -2.28 1.95 3.71
CA VAL A 129 -3.38 2.53 2.95
C VAL A 129 -4.67 1.84 3.37
N ASP A 130 -5.80 2.51 3.19
CA ASP A 130 -7.10 1.87 3.30
C ASP A 130 -7.22 0.86 2.15
N LEU A 131 -7.46 -0.40 2.50
CA LEU A 131 -7.59 -1.52 1.57
C LEU A 131 -9.02 -2.02 1.46
N SER A 132 -9.98 -1.43 2.19
CA SER A 132 -11.36 -1.95 2.31
C SER A 132 -12.05 -2.13 0.96
N VAL A 133 -11.90 -1.17 0.03
CA VAL A 133 -12.47 -1.26 -1.31
C VAL A 133 -11.71 -2.27 -2.16
N VAL A 134 -10.38 -2.18 -2.19
CA VAL A 134 -9.54 -3.07 -3.00
C VAL A 134 -9.73 -4.53 -2.61
N GLU A 135 -9.78 -4.82 -1.32
CA GLU A 135 -9.97 -6.15 -0.75
C GLU A 135 -11.32 -6.76 -1.14
N ALA A 136 -12.38 -5.97 -1.17
CA ALA A 136 -13.70 -6.44 -1.57
C ALA A 136 -13.77 -6.92 -3.04
N TYR A 137 -12.84 -6.49 -3.89
CA TYR A 137 -12.83 -6.82 -5.33
C TYR A 137 -11.60 -7.64 -5.76
N SER A 138 -10.68 -7.98 -4.85
CA SER A 138 -9.45 -8.69 -5.18
C SER A 138 -9.47 -10.11 -4.62
N SER A 139 -9.12 -11.09 -5.45
CA SER A 139 -8.90 -12.48 -5.02
C SER A 139 -7.61 -12.64 -4.22
N SER A 140 -6.66 -11.73 -4.40
CA SER A 140 -5.40 -11.69 -3.66
C SER A 140 -4.83 -10.28 -3.63
N ILE A 141 -4.13 -9.94 -2.54
CA ILE A 141 -3.40 -8.68 -2.40
C ILE A 141 -1.93 -8.97 -2.13
N VAL A 142 -1.03 -8.27 -2.85
CA VAL A 142 0.42 -8.29 -2.63
C VAL A 142 0.88 -6.90 -2.22
N ILE A 143 1.39 -6.77 -1.00
CA ILE A 143 2.03 -5.51 -0.56
C ILE A 143 3.47 -5.51 -1.04
N SER A 144 3.76 -4.70 -2.05
CA SER A 144 5.07 -4.64 -2.70
C SER A 144 5.96 -3.52 -2.18
N TRP A 145 5.45 -2.56 -1.41
CA TRP A 145 6.22 -1.40 -0.96
C TRP A 145 6.92 -0.62 -2.11
N PHE A 146 7.88 0.26 -1.78
CA PHE A 146 8.85 0.79 -2.73
C PHE A 146 10.13 -0.07 -2.74
N ASN A 147 10.18 -1.10 -3.59
CA ASN A 147 11.23 -2.14 -3.59
C ASN A 147 12.55 -1.76 -4.32
N GLY A 148 12.85 -0.47 -4.48
CA GLY A 148 14.10 -0.02 -5.09
C GLY A 148 14.28 -0.43 -6.56
N THR A 149 15.53 -0.46 -7.03
CA THR A 149 15.88 -0.54 -8.46
C THR A 149 15.50 -1.87 -9.13
N GLU A 150 15.43 -2.96 -8.35
CA GLU A 150 15.07 -4.30 -8.82
C GLU A 150 13.63 -4.69 -8.43
N GLY A 151 12.83 -3.73 -7.97
CA GLY A 151 11.50 -4.00 -7.44
C GLY A 151 10.57 -4.71 -8.42
N GLY A 152 10.62 -4.36 -9.71
CA GLY A 152 9.84 -5.04 -10.74
C GLY A 152 10.23 -6.51 -10.93
N ASN A 153 11.52 -6.83 -10.93
CA ASN A 153 12.00 -8.21 -11.04
C ASN A 153 11.61 -9.05 -9.82
N ALA A 154 11.81 -8.52 -8.62
CA ALA A 154 11.43 -9.19 -7.37
C ALA A 154 9.92 -9.44 -7.29
N LEU A 155 9.10 -8.46 -7.69
CA LEU A 155 7.65 -8.60 -7.75
C LEU A 155 7.24 -9.69 -8.75
N ALA A 156 7.82 -9.70 -9.94
CA ALA A 156 7.52 -10.71 -10.95
C ALA A 156 7.92 -12.13 -10.50
N ASP A 157 9.04 -12.31 -9.78
CA ASP A 157 9.40 -13.61 -9.20
C ASP A 157 8.37 -14.11 -8.18
N VAL A 158 7.78 -13.22 -7.39
CA VAL A 158 6.70 -13.56 -6.47
C VAL A 158 5.44 -13.93 -7.25
N LEU A 159 4.96 -13.04 -8.12
CA LEU A 159 3.70 -13.24 -8.86
C LEU A 159 3.70 -14.49 -9.75
N LEU A 160 4.87 -14.87 -10.29
CA LEU A 160 5.03 -16.07 -11.12
C LEU A 160 5.33 -17.33 -10.31
N GLY A 161 5.43 -17.24 -8.98
CA GLY A 161 5.70 -18.38 -8.11
C GLY A 161 7.14 -18.88 -8.14
N ASN A 162 8.08 -18.12 -8.74
CA ASN A 162 9.51 -18.45 -8.69
C ASN A 162 10.05 -18.34 -7.25
N ILE A 163 9.46 -17.44 -6.45
CA ILE A 163 9.77 -17.24 -5.03
C ILE A 163 8.45 -17.16 -4.25
N SER A 164 8.34 -17.88 -3.14
CA SER A 164 7.20 -17.69 -2.22
C SER A 164 7.32 -16.37 -1.48
N PRO A 165 6.23 -15.58 -1.35
CA PRO A 165 6.22 -14.45 -0.44
C PRO A 165 6.48 -14.95 0.99
N SER A 166 7.31 -14.19 1.72
CA SER A 166 7.72 -14.50 3.09
C SER A 166 7.77 -13.26 4.00
N GLY A 167 7.44 -12.08 3.48
CA GLY A 167 7.35 -10.85 4.25
C GLY A 167 6.25 -10.93 5.30
N LYS A 168 6.54 -10.38 6.49
CA LYS A 168 5.56 -10.15 7.57
C LYS A 168 5.48 -8.65 7.86
N LEU A 169 4.29 -8.16 8.12
CA LEU A 169 4.07 -6.73 8.38
C LEU A 169 4.81 -6.27 9.65
N PRO A 170 5.66 -5.22 9.57
CA PRO A 170 6.37 -4.71 10.74
C PRO A 170 5.52 -3.75 11.59
N PHE A 171 4.31 -3.42 11.15
CA PHE A 171 3.33 -2.60 11.85
C PHE A 171 1.90 -3.02 11.45
N THR A 172 0.93 -2.64 12.28
CA THR A 172 -0.49 -2.87 12.02
C THR A 172 -0.98 -2.03 10.83
N PHE A 173 -1.80 -2.63 9.96
CA PHE A 173 -2.65 -1.87 9.02
C PHE A 173 -4.01 -1.64 9.69
N PRO A 174 -4.33 -0.39 10.06
CA PRO A 174 -5.64 -0.08 10.61
C PRO A 174 -6.71 -0.13 9.52
N VAL A 175 -7.97 -0.32 9.90
CA VAL A 175 -9.09 -0.22 8.94
C VAL A 175 -9.26 1.22 8.48
N LYS A 176 -9.16 2.16 9.42
CA LYS A 176 -9.23 3.59 9.16
C LYS A 176 -8.27 4.37 10.06
N LEU A 177 -7.94 5.60 9.68
CA LEU A 177 -6.97 6.40 10.43
C LEU A 177 -7.42 6.65 11.88
N GLU A 178 -8.73 6.77 12.07
CA GLU A 178 -9.41 6.99 13.35
C GLU A 178 -9.27 5.83 14.33
N ASP A 179 -8.77 4.66 13.91
CA ASP A 179 -8.48 3.55 14.82
C ASP A 179 -7.12 3.71 15.51
N SER A 180 -6.26 4.59 14.97
CA SER A 180 -4.90 4.78 15.46
C SER A 180 -4.87 5.66 16.72
N PRO A 181 -4.02 5.33 17.71
CA PRO A 181 -3.97 6.04 18.99
C PRO A 181 -3.72 7.54 18.83
N ALA A 182 -2.79 7.91 17.94
CA ALA A 182 -2.45 9.32 17.70
C ALA A 182 -3.65 10.14 17.17
N TYR A 183 -4.56 9.52 16.43
CA TYR A 183 -5.78 10.16 15.96
C TYR A 183 -6.83 10.21 17.08
N VAL A 184 -7.13 9.08 17.73
CA VAL A 184 -8.15 8.99 18.78
C VAL A 184 -7.87 9.94 19.94
N LEU A 185 -6.60 10.05 20.34
CA LEU A 185 -6.16 10.91 21.43
C LEU A 185 -5.90 12.35 20.98
N ASN A 186 -6.13 12.67 19.70
CA ASN A 186 -5.93 13.99 19.13
C ASN A 186 -4.48 14.51 19.29
N ASN A 187 -3.52 13.59 19.27
CA ASN A 187 -2.09 13.86 19.35
C ASN A 187 -1.54 14.27 17.98
N TYR A 188 -2.15 13.81 16.89
CA TYR A 188 -1.71 14.07 15.53
C TYR A 188 -2.88 14.23 14.51
N PRO A 189 -2.87 15.26 13.65
CA PRO A 189 -1.95 16.41 13.67
C PRO A 189 -2.06 17.16 15.01
N GLN A 190 -1.02 17.90 15.41
CA GLN A 190 -0.98 18.50 16.75
C GLN A 190 -2.21 19.38 16.98
N ALA A 191 -3.08 18.94 17.89
CA ALA A 191 -4.20 19.74 18.30
C ALA A 191 -3.78 20.77 19.35
N THR A 192 -4.43 21.92 19.33
CA THR A 192 -4.36 22.88 20.42
C THR A 192 -5.09 22.26 21.63
N THR A 193 -4.32 21.78 22.60
CA THR A 193 -4.85 21.31 23.89
C THR A 193 -4.46 22.30 24.99
N THR A 194 -5.07 22.17 26.16
CA THR A 194 -4.67 22.94 27.34
C THR A 194 -3.21 22.65 27.75
N GLU A 195 -2.71 21.46 27.44
CA GLU A 195 -1.34 21.02 27.76
C GLU A 195 -0.31 21.59 26.79
N THR A 196 -0.69 21.88 25.53
CA THR A 196 0.20 22.51 24.56
C THR A 196 0.14 24.03 24.58
N GLU A 197 -0.80 24.62 25.33
CA GLU A 197 -1.13 26.07 25.28
C GLU A 197 -1.37 26.59 23.85
N GLY A 198 -1.71 25.70 22.91
CA GLY A 198 -1.82 26.04 21.49
C GLY A 198 -0.50 26.22 20.74
N ASP A 199 0.64 25.88 21.35
CA ASP A 199 1.92 25.80 20.66
C ASP A 199 1.92 24.62 19.67
N LYS A 200 1.88 24.95 18.38
CA LYS A 200 1.91 23.98 17.28
C LYS A 200 3.25 23.23 17.17
N ASN A 201 4.26 23.64 17.92
CA ASN A 201 5.57 22.97 17.97
C ASN A 201 5.67 21.92 19.08
N VAL A 202 4.62 21.74 19.89
CA VAL A 202 4.57 20.69 20.93
C VAL A 202 3.74 19.52 20.43
N ALA A 203 4.34 18.33 20.41
CA ALA A 203 3.66 17.07 20.11
C ALA A 203 3.49 16.25 21.40
N LEU A 204 2.25 15.91 21.74
CA LEU A 204 1.93 15.07 22.89
C LEU A 204 1.90 13.61 22.45
N TYR A 205 2.54 12.74 23.23
CA TYR A 205 2.53 11.29 23.03
C TYR A 205 1.76 10.64 24.17
N SER A 206 0.50 11.05 24.33
CA SER A 206 -0.37 10.65 25.44
C SER A 206 -0.83 9.19 25.36
N GLU A 207 -0.56 8.51 24.24
CA GLU A 207 -0.73 7.06 24.13
C GLU A 207 0.32 6.26 24.91
N GLU A 208 1.40 6.91 25.37
CA GLU A 208 2.52 6.30 26.09
C GLU A 208 3.05 5.04 25.37
N LEU A 209 2.90 3.86 25.99
CA LEU A 209 3.36 2.58 25.45
C LEU A 209 2.33 1.95 24.49
N LEU A 210 1.12 2.49 24.39
CA LEU A 210 0.06 1.99 23.53
C LEU A 210 0.21 2.55 22.12
N VAL A 211 1.33 2.25 21.47
CA VAL A 211 1.62 2.60 20.08
C VAL A 211 1.45 1.39 19.17
N GLY A 212 0.81 1.58 18.02
CA GLY A 212 0.60 0.54 17.02
C GLY A 212 -0.16 -0.65 17.60
N TYR A 213 0.30 -1.88 17.33
CA TYR A 213 -0.40 -3.10 17.74
C TYR A 213 -0.72 -3.17 19.24
N ARG A 214 0.08 -2.55 20.12
CA ARG A 214 -0.22 -2.50 21.56
C ARG A 214 -1.54 -1.80 21.87
N TRP A 215 -1.86 -0.73 21.14
CA TRP A 215 -3.16 -0.06 21.24
C TRP A 215 -4.29 -0.95 20.76
N PHE A 216 -4.14 -1.51 19.55
CA PHE A 216 -5.17 -2.34 18.92
C PHE A 216 -5.50 -3.56 19.80
N ASP A 217 -4.48 -4.27 20.27
CA ASP A 217 -4.64 -5.44 21.15
C ASP A 217 -5.26 -5.06 22.50
N THR A 218 -4.78 -3.98 23.13
CA THR A 218 -5.28 -3.54 24.45
C THR A 218 -6.72 -3.04 24.40
N LYS A 219 -7.11 -2.38 23.30
CA LYS A 219 -8.45 -1.81 23.11
C LYS A 219 -9.43 -2.75 22.42
N GLY A 220 -8.98 -3.92 21.96
CA GLY A 220 -9.81 -4.87 21.23
C GLY A 220 -10.28 -4.34 19.87
N ILE A 221 -9.48 -3.51 19.21
CA ILE A 221 -9.79 -2.95 17.89
C ILE A 221 -9.26 -3.92 16.83
N ALA A 222 -10.13 -4.37 15.93
CA ALA A 222 -9.74 -5.26 14.84
C ALA A 222 -9.01 -4.47 13.74
N PRO A 223 -7.75 -4.80 13.42
CA PRO A 223 -7.06 -4.21 12.27
C PRO A 223 -7.47 -4.92 10.96
N SER A 224 -7.23 -4.29 9.81
CA SER A 224 -7.30 -5.00 8.52
C SER A 224 -6.25 -6.09 8.47
N TYR A 225 -5.01 -5.76 8.86
CA TYR A 225 -3.94 -6.73 8.99
C TYR A 225 -3.09 -6.45 10.23
N SER A 226 -2.96 -7.44 11.10
CA SER A 226 -2.20 -7.32 12.35
C SER A 226 -0.70 -7.20 12.11
N PHE A 227 0.02 -6.66 13.10
CA PHE A 227 1.48 -6.81 13.19
C PHE A 227 1.88 -8.29 13.04
N GLY A 228 2.91 -8.55 12.22
CA GLY A 228 3.39 -9.90 11.93
C GLY A 228 2.54 -10.69 10.94
N HIS A 229 1.43 -10.14 10.41
CA HIS A 229 0.64 -10.80 9.38
C HIS A 229 1.42 -10.94 8.07
N GLY A 230 1.21 -12.04 7.35
CA GLY A 230 1.75 -12.28 6.02
C GLY A 230 1.52 -13.74 5.63
N LEU A 231 1.14 -13.98 4.39
CA LEU A 231 0.84 -15.31 3.87
C LEU A 231 2.04 -15.90 3.13
N SER A 232 1.90 -17.15 2.69
CA SER A 232 2.87 -17.88 1.86
C SER A 232 2.11 -18.73 0.85
N TYR A 233 2.77 -19.16 -0.21
CA TYR A 233 2.21 -20.12 -1.16
C TYR A 233 2.14 -21.55 -0.61
N THR A 234 2.71 -21.80 0.57
CA THR A 234 2.59 -23.06 1.29
C THR A 234 1.94 -22.86 2.66
N THR A 235 1.65 -23.97 3.33
CA THR A 235 1.08 -24.01 4.68
C THR A 235 2.15 -24.34 5.71
N PHE A 236 2.00 -23.78 6.91
CA PHE A 236 2.86 -24.05 8.06
C PHE A 236 2.00 -24.46 9.25
N GLU A 237 2.51 -25.38 10.07
CA GLU A 237 1.84 -25.83 11.28
C GLU A 237 2.80 -25.76 12.47
N TYR A 238 2.36 -25.14 13.56
CA TYR A 238 3.12 -25.05 14.81
C TYR A 238 2.62 -26.11 15.79
N LYS A 239 3.53 -26.94 16.33
CA LYS A 239 3.20 -28.02 17.28
C LYS A 239 4.10 -27.98 18.51
N ASN A 240 3.62 -28.59 19.60
CA ASN A 240 4.40 -28.87 20.79
C ASN A 240 5.11 -27.64 21.38
N LEU A 241 4.40 -26.50 21.48
CA LEU A 241 4.94 -25.32 22.15
C LEU A 241 5.30 -25.67 23.60
N GLN A 242 6.59 -25.59 23.93
CA GLN A 242 7.10 -25.85 25.28
C GLN A 242 7.70 -24.59 25.87
N THR A 243 7.37 -24.31 27.14
CA THR A 243 8.03 -23.26 27.91
C THR A 243 8.55 -23.87 29.21
N LYS A 244 9.70 -23.39 29.69
CA LYS A 244 10.27 -23.86 30.97
C LYS A 244 9.48 -23.38 32.20
N LYS A 245 8.54 -22.44 32.02
CA LYS A 245 7.80 -21.78 33.09
C LYS A 245 6.33 -22.19 33.03
N ARG A 246 5.82 -22.85 34.08
CA ARG A 246 4.44 -23.35 34.15
C ARG A 246 3.35 -22.25 34.09
N LYS A 247 3.70 -20.98 34.26
CA LYS A 247 2.79 -19.83 34.11
C LYS A 247 3.45 -18.74 33.27
N ILE A 248 2.79 -18.39 32.17
CA ILE A 248 3.03 -17.16 31.43
C ILE A 248 2.25 -16.07 32.18
N ARG A 249 2.90 -14.93 32.46
CA ARG A 249 2.27 -13.79 33.13
C ARG A 249 1.56 -12.93 32.10
#